data_AF-A0A8T6WH33-F1
#
_entry.id   AF-A0A8T6WH33-F1
#
_cell.length_a   1.000
_cell.length_b   1.000
_cell.length_c   1.000
_cell.angle_alpha   90.00
_cell.angle_beta   90.00
_cell.angle_gamma   90.00
#
_symmetry.space_group_name_H-M   'P 1'
#
loop_
_entity.id
_entity.type
_entity.pdbx_description
1 polymer ?
#
loop_
_entity_poly.entity_id
_entity_poly.type
_entity_poly.pdbx_seq_one_letter_code
_entity_poly.pdbx_strand_id
1 'polypeptide(L)' 'MKKNFETEMVVNNCRVPLNHFIQETLANMMVGFLKTLKELEESPTKIEIKIKRLTKPVDVDAHTYP' A
#
# COMPACT_ATOMS: atom_id res chain seq x y z
N MET A 1 2.11 -23.15 -0.67
CA MET A 1 2.17 -21.73 -1.11
C MET A 1 3.27 -21.06 -0.29
N LYS A 2 4.18 -20.28 -0.91
CA LYS A 2 5.24 -19.56 -0.19
C LYS A 2 4.75 -18.14 0.08
N LYS A 3 4.76 -17.71 1.35
CA LYS A 3 4.42 -16.34 1.77
C LYS A 3 5.67 -15.48 1.63
N ASN A 4 5.62 -14.44 0.79
CA ASN A 4 6.78 -13.57 0.54
C ASN A 4 6.72 -12.27 1.36
N PHE A 5 5.52 -11.87 1.80
CA PHE A 5 5.30 -10.62 2.53
C PHE A 5 4.36 -10.83 3.71
N GLU A 6 4.62 -10.12 4.80
CA GLU A 6 3.67 -9.96 5.90
C GLU A 6 2.89 -8.66 5.70
N THR A 7 1.56 -8.77 5.68
CA THR A 7 0.67 -7.62 5.46
C THR A 7 -0.18 -7.41 6.70
N GLU A 8 -0.09 -6.22 7.28
CA GLU A 8 -0.90 -5.76 8.40
C GLU A 8 -1.79 -4.59 7.94
N MET A 9 -3.03 -4.53 8.44
CA MET A 9 -3.89 -3.37 8.28
C MET A 9 -4.35 -2.89 9.65
N VAL A 10 -4.16 -1.60 9.90
CA VAL A 10 -4.63 -0.91 11.11
C VAL A 10 -5.65 0.14 10.70
N VAL A 11 -6.87 0.04 11.23
CA VAL A 11 -7.97 0.97 11.00
C VAL A 11 -8.36 1.60 12.32
N ASN A 12 -8.25 2.92 12.44
CA ASN A 12 -8.54 3.66 13.67
C ASN A 12 -7.84 3.06 14.90
N ASN A 13 -6.54 2.75 14.78
CA ASN A 13 -5.71 2.09 15.80
C ASN A 13 -6.10 0.64 16.15
N CYS A 14 -7.06 0.04 15.46
CA CYS A 14 -7.44 -1.36 15.60
C CYS A 14 -6.80 -2.21 14.51
N ARG A 15 -6.11 -3.29 14.91
CA ARG A 15 -5.60 -4.31 13.97
C ARG A 15 -6.78 -5.07 13.38
N VAL A 16 -6.88 -5.06 12.06
CA VAL A 16 -7.91 -5.80 11.33
C VAL A 16 -7.31 -7.14 10.86
N PRO A 17 -7.92 -8.28 11.21
CA PRO A 17 -7.43 -9.57 10.74
C PRO A 17 -7.61 -9.68 9.22
N LEU A 18 -6.53 -9.98 8.51
CA LEU A 18 -6.53 -10.19 7.07
C LEU A 18 -6.39 -11.67 6.77
N ASN A 19 -7.24 -12.20 5.89
CA ASN A 19 -7.05 -13.55 5.36
C ASN A 19 -5.88 -13.58 4.35
N HIS A 20 -5.43 -14.79 4.01
CA HIS A 20 -4.28 -15.00 3.11
C HIS A 20 -4.46 -14.34 1.74
N PHE A 21 -5.66 -14.40 1.17
CA PHE A 21 -5.93 -13.78 -0.13
C PHE A 21 -5.71 -12.26 -0.07
N ILE A 22 -6.29 -11.58 0.93
CA ILE A 22 -6.15 -10.13 1.07
C ILE A 22 -4.70 -9.72 1.36
N GLN A 23 -3.97 -10.49 2.19
CA GLN A 23 -2.55 -10.20 2.48
C GLN A 23 -1.70 -10.20 1.20
N GLU A 24 -1.84 -11.22 0.36
CA GLU A 24 -1.10 -11.37 -0.89
C GLU A 24 -1.55 -10.35 -1.95
N THR A 25 -2.86 -10.10 -2.08
CA THR A 25 -3.37 -9.11 -3.04
C THR A 25 -2.81 -7.73 -2.75
N LEU A 26 -2.87 -7.26 -1.50
CA LEU A 26 -2.35 -5.95 -1.11
C LEU A 26 -0.84 -5.86 -1.33
N ALA A 27 -0.07 -6.86 -0.90
CA ALA A 27 1.39 -6.85 -1.08
C ALA A 27 1.78 -6.75 -2.56
N ASN A 28 1.19 -7.58 -3.41
CA ASN A 28 1.49 -7.60 -4.84
C ASN A 28 1.04 -6.32 -5.56
N MET A 29 -0.12 -5.76 -5.20
CA MET A 29 -0.57 -4.47 -5.73
C MET A 29 0.42 -3.35 -5.39
N MET A 30 0.87 -3.28 -4.14
CA MET A 30 1.79 -2.24 -3.71
C MET A 30 3.17 -2.35 -4.34
N VAL A 31 3.71 -3.57 -4.42
CA VAL A 31 4.95 -3.82 -5.18
C VAL A 31 4.76 -3.44 -6.66
N GLY A 32 3.60 -3.73 -7.24
CA GLY A 32 3.23 -3.31 -8.59
C GLY A 32 3.29 -1.79 -8.76
N PHE A 33 2.65 -1.03 -7.87
CA PHE A 33 2.67 0.44 -7.90
C PHE A 33 4.10 0.99 -7.77
N LEU A 34 4.90 0.44 -6.86
CA LEU A 34 6.29 0.87 -6.68
C LEU A 34 7.15 0.62 -7.91
N LYS A 35 6.91 -0.45 -8.69
CA LYS A 35 7.60 -0.68 -9.97
C LYS A 35 7.29 0.38 -11.03
N THR A 36 6.12 1.02 -10.96
CA THR A 36 5.71 2.07 -11.91
C THR A 36 6.24 3.45 -11.52
N LEU A 37 6.50 3.66 -10.23
CA LEU A 37 7.09 4.87 -9.69
C LEU A 37 8.62 4.71 -9.77
N LYS A 38 9.25 5.37 -10.74
CA LYS A 38 10.65 5.15 -11.18
C LYS A 38 11.76 5.38 -10.15
N GLU A 39 11.44 5.54 -8.86
CA GLU A 39 12.35 6.12 -7.86
C GLU A 39 12.93 5.13 -6.84
N LEU A 40 12.62 3.84 -6.95
CA LEU A 40 13.20 2.84 -6.06
C LEU A 40 14.27 2.03 -6.79
N GLU A 41 15.54 2.34 -6.51
CA GLU A 41 16.70 1.61 -7.03
C GLU A 41 16.77 0.16 -6.52
N GLU A 42 16.15 -0.11 -5.36
CA GLU A 42 16.18 -1.42 -4.70
C GLU A 42 14.79 -1.98 -4.40
N SER A 43 14.75 -3.31 -4.22
CA SER A 43 13.52 -4.00 -3.84
C SER A 43 13.13 -3.61 -2.41
N PRO A 44 11.92 -3.08 -2.16
CA PRO A 44 11.55 -2.59 -0.84
C PRO A 44 11.46 -3.76 0.15
N THR A 45 12.20 -3.68 1.24
CA THR A 45 12.12 -4.63 2.36
C THR A 45 10.90 -4.39 3.25
N LYS A 46 10.36 -3.16 3.22
CA LYS A 46 9.16 -2.74 3.96
C LYS A 46 8.43 -1.64 3.19
N ILE A 47 7.11 -1.72 3.14
CA ILE A 47 6.23 -0.70 2.55
C ILE A 47 5.24 -0.25 3.63
N GLU A 48 5.14 1.05 3.88
CA GLU A 48 4.18 1.63 4.82
C GLU A 48 3.27 2.62 4.10
N ILE A 49 1.95 2.47 4.25
CA ILE A 49 0.95 3.31 3.61
C ILE A 49 0.09 3.95 4.69
N LYS A 50 -0.06 5.27 4.63
CA LYS A 50 -0.90 6.04 5.54
C LYS A 50 -2.05 6.65 4.77
N ILE A 51 -3.26 6.13 4.99
CA ILE A 51 -4.49 6.67 4.38
C ILE A 51 -5.24 7.46 5.45
N LYS A 52 -5.50 8.74 5.17
CA LYS A 52 -6.34 9.59 6.00
C LYS A 52 -7.60 9.97 5.22
N ARG A 53 -8.76 9.84 5.87
CA ARG A 53 -10.00 10.37 5.30
C ARG A 53 -9.93 11.90 5.34
N LEU A 54 -10.08 12.53 4.18
CA LEU A 54 -10.18 13.99 4.10
C LEU A 54 -11.55 14.45 4.62
N THR A 55 -11.59 15.58 5.32
CA THR A 55 -12.83 16.16 5.86
C THR A 55 -13.75 16.71 4.76
N LYS A 56 -13.19 17.06 3.60
CA LYS A 56 -13.89 17.41 2.37
C LYS A 56 -13.14 16.79 1.18
N PRO A 57 -13.83 16.38 0.10
CA PRO A 57 -13.16 15.99 -1.14
C PRO A 57 -12.28 17.13 -1.65
N VAL A 58 -11.09 16.78 -2.15
CA VAL A 58 -10.17 17.73 -2.78
C VAL A 58 -9.99 17.25 -4.22
N ASP A 59 -10.18 18.16 -5.18
CA ASP A 59 -9.82 17.88 -6.57
C ASP A 59 -8.30 17.80 -6.68
N VAL A 60 -7.81 16.63 -7.07
CA VAL A 60 -6.40 16.37 -7.32
C VAL A 60 -6.22 16.11 -8.81
N ASP A 61 -5.33 16.87 -9.44
CA ASP A 61 -4.92 16.64 -10.82
C ASP A 61 -3.97 15.43 -10.86
N ALA A 62 -4.42 14.36 -11.52
CA ALA A 62 -3.67 13.12 -11.67
C ALA A 62 -2.39 13.25 -12.52
N HIS A 63 -2.18 14.40 -13.18
CA HIS A 63 -0.99 14.66 -14.00
C HIS A 63 0.12 15.43 -13.27
N THR A 64 -0.15 15.90 -12.04
CA THR A 64 0.84 16.62 -11.24
C THR A 64 1.33 15.73 -10.10
N TYR A 65 2.32 14.89 -10.38
CA TYR A 65 3.13 14.24 -9.33
C TYR A 65 4.51 14.93 -9.29
N PRO A 66 5.07 15.19 -8.09
CA PRO A 66 6.44 15.70 -7.94
C PRO A 66 7.48 14.71 -8.48
#